data_AF-A0A1X2FFH8-F1
#
_entry.id   AF-A0A1X2FFH8-F1
#
_cell.length_a   1.000
_cell.length_b   1.000
_cell.length_c   1.000
_cell.angle_alpha   90.00
_cell.angle_beta   90.00
_cell.angle_gamma   90.00
#
_symmetry.space_group_name_H-M   'P 1'
#
loop_
_entity.id
_entity.type
_entity.pdbx_description
1 polymer ?
#
loop_
_entity_poly.entity_id
_entity_poly.type
_entity_poly.pdbx_seq_one_letter_code
_entity_poly.pdbx_strand_id
1 'polypeptide(L)'
;MGESVPDLRRKQGMIFPMNFTRHHAGPLLASVLAAEGRADRALRFPLLQTYADSVIDLALRLECPLLMAIGADGQRLLGAVELRCQGKLEQVGWHTSLAGRDVLLVGVAGVSGNGVSAAAMAARRLGAGKVHACSPDAEMSEGQLVDSFTLLSGRASSVKRRRTA
;
A
#
# COMPACT_ATOMS: atom_id res chain seq x y z
N MET A 1 43.04 57.39 -0.97
CA MET A 1 41.95 56.38 -0.94
C MET A 1 42.02 55.61 -2.25
N GLY A 2 42.37 54.34 -2.18
CA GLY A 2 42.60 53.49 -3.36
C GLY A 2 42.90 52.08 -2.90
N GLU A 3 41.93 51.46 -2.22
CA GLU A 3 42.04 50.07 -1.78
C GLU A 3 41.90 49.13 -2.98
N SER A 4 42.85 48.20 -3.05
CA SER A 4 42.97 47.17 -4.08
C SER A 4 41.84 46.15 -3.94
N VAL A 5 41.15 45.88 -5.04
CA VAL A 5 40.18 44.78 -5.18
C VAL A 5 40.96 43.47 -5.35
N PRO A 6 40.81 42.45 -4.49
CA PRO A 6 41.39 41.15 -4.75
C PRO A 6 40.52 40.33 -5.73
N ASP A 7 41.23 39.82 -6.74
CA ASP A 7 40.83 38.95 -7.85
C ASP A 7 40.02 37.72 -7.37
N LEU A 8 38.72 37.69 -7.68
CA LEU A 8 37.80 36.58 -7.38
C LEU A 8 37.96 35.47 -8.43
N ARG A 9 39.13 34.81 -8.43
CA ARG A 9 39.33 33.61 -9.25
C ARG A 9 38.66 32.39 -8.61
N ARG A 10 37.59 31.95 -9.27
CA ARG A 10 37.15 30.55 -9.42
C ARG A 10 37.27 29.67 -8.17
N LYS A 11 36.23 29.65 -7.33
CA LYS A 11 35.88 28.41 -6.62
C LYS A 11 35.09 27.54 -7.60
N GLN A 12 35.82 26.69 -8.32
CA GLN A 12 35.27 25.57 -9.06
C GLN A 12 34.35 24.77 -8.13
N GLY A 13 33.17 24.40 -8.65
CA GLY A 13 32.22 23.56 -7.96
C GLY A 13 32.91 22.27 -7.48
N MET A 14 32.87 22.06 -6.17
CA MET A 14 32.97 20.71 -5.63
C MET A 14 31.68 19.98 -5.99
N ILE A 15 31.58 19.53 -7.24
CA ILE A 15 30.82 18.32 -7.53
C ILE A 15 31.62 17.23 -6.84
N PHE A 16 31.22 16.84 -5.64
CA PHE A 16 31.64 15.56 -5.09
C PHE A 16 31.09 14.51 -6.06
N PRO A 17 31.91 13.74 -6.80
CA PRO A 17 31.41 12.53 -7.40
C PRO A 17 31.08 11.60 -6.23
N MET A 18 29.82 11.58 -5.80
CA MET A 18 29.29 10.45 -5.05
C MET A 18 29.30 9.27 -6.00
N ASN A 19 30.46 8.62 -6.10
CA ASN A 19 30.53 7.23 -6.48
C ASN A 19 29.73 6.47 -5.42
N PHE A 20 28.45 6.23 -5.69
CA PHE A 20 27.70 5.13 -5.07
C PHE A 20 28.37 3.83 -5.56
N THR A 21 29.53 3.53 -5.00
CA THR A 21 30.00 2.15 -4.93
C THR A 21 28.84 1.38 -4.31
N ARG A 22 28.39 0.32 -5.00
CA ARG A 22 27.34 -0.58 -4.54
C ARG A 22 27.76 -1.13 -3.18
N HIS A 23 27.42 -0.44 -2.11
CA HIS A 23 27.52 -0.98 -0.77
C HIS A 23 26.68 -2.24 -0.79
N HIS A 24 27.31 -3.39 -0.59
CA HIS A 24 26.62 -4.63 -0.32
C HIS A 24 25.82 -4.40 0.96
N ALA A 25 24.57 -3.96 0.79
CA ALA A 25 23.64 -3.83 1.88
C ALA A 25 23.66 -5.16 2.65
N GLY A 26 23.85 -5.09 3.97
CA GLY A 26 23.77 -6.28 4.81
C GLY A 26 22.42 -7.00 4.59
N PRO A 27 22.31 -8.30 4.91
CA PRO A 27 21.15 -9.12 4.53
C PRO A 27 19.79 -8.51 4.92
N LEU A 28 19.74 -7.86 6.08
CA LEU A 28 18.55 -7.17 6.56
C LEU A 28 18.17 -5.98 5.66
N LEU A 29 19.10 -5.07 5.39
CA LEU A 29 18.86 -3.91 4.52
C LEU A 29 18.54 -4.33 3.08
N ALA A 30 19.20 -5.38 2.57
CA ALA A 30 18.87 -5.94 1.25
C ALA A 30 17.43 -6.48 1.20
N SER A 31 16.98 -7.14 2.28
CA SER A 31 15.61 -7.67 2.35
C SER A 31 14.55 -6.56 2.41
N VAL A 32 14.83 -5.47 3.14
CA VAL A 32 13.96 -4.28 3.20
C VAL A 32 13.88 -3.61 1.83
N LEU A 33 15.02 -3.37 1.17
CA LEU A 33 15.04 -2.77 -0.17
C LEU A 33 14.34 -3.66 -1.22
N ALA A 34 14.44 -4.98 -1.09
CA ALA A 34 13.72 -5.91 -1.94
C ALA A 34 12.20 -5.89 -1.68
N ALA A 35 11.76 -5.68 -0.44
CA ALA A 35 10.35 -5.50 -0.10
C ALA A 35 9.80 -4.18 -0.68
N GLU A 36 10.49 -3.06 -0.48
CA GLU A 36 10.16 -1.76 -1.07
C GLU A 36 10.09 -1.84 -2.61
N GLY A 37 11.08 -2.48 -3.23
CA GLY A 37 11.10 -2.67 -4.69
C GLY A 37 9.95 -3.54 -5.21
N ARG A 38 9.38 -4.43 -4.39
CA ARG A 38 8.17 -5.20 -4.73
C ARG A 38 6.91 -4.34 -4.60
N ALA A 39 6.79 -3.58 -3.52
CA ALA A 39 5.69 -2.64 -3.30
C ALA A 39 5.57 -1.63 -4.45
N ASP A 40 6.68 -0.99 -4.81
CA ASP A 40 6.73 -0.02 -5.91
C ASP A 40 6.33 -0.65 -7.25
N ARG A 41 6.71 -1.90 -7.52
CA ARG A 41 6.29 -2.61 -8.75
C ARG A 41 4.80 -2.93 -8.74
N ALA A 42 4.25 -3.33 -7.60
CA ALA A 42 2.83 -3.63 -7.46
C ALA A 42 1.95 -2.37 -7.58
N LEU A 43 2.47 -1.21 -7.15
CA LEU A 43 1.76 0.08 -7.20
C LEU A 43 1.98 0.88 -8.48
N ARG A 44 2.71 0.34 -9.46
CA ARG A 44 2.83 0.98 -10.77
C ARG A 44 1.55 0.86 -11.58
N PHE A 45 1.30 1.85 -12.40
CA PHE A 45 0.31 1.76 -13.46
C PHE A 45 0.72 0.68 -14.48
N PRO A 46 -0.19 -0.15 -15.01
CA PRO A 46 -1.65 -0.19 -14.79
C PRO A 46 -2.12 -1.10 -13.63
N LEU A 47 -1.21 -1.77 -12.93
CA LEU A 47 -1.54 -2.74 -11.88
C LEU A 47 -2.29 -2.10 -10.71
N LEU A 48 -1.90 -0.90 -10.30
CA LEU A 48 -2.59 -0.12 -9.27
C LEU A 48 -4.09 0.03 -9.55
N GLN A 49 -4.48 0.28 -10.81
CA GLN A 49 -5.90 0.38 -11.17
C GLN A 49 -6.61 -0.97 -11.04
N THR A 50 -5.96 -2.04 -11.47
CA THR A 50 -6.54 -3.39 -11.41
C THR A 50 -6.75 -3.82 -9.95
N TYR A 51 -5.80 -3.51 -9.07
CA TYR A 51 -5.94 -3.77 -7.65
C TYR A 51 -7.01 -2.90 -7.00
N ALA A 52 -7.10 -1.61 -7.35
CA ALA A 52 -8.15 -0.75 -6.84
C ALA A 52 -9.55 -1.28 -7.21
N ASP A 53 -9.73 -1.73 -8.46
CA ASP A 53 -10.99 -2.33 -8.92
C ASP A 53 -11.31 -3.63 -8.18
N SER A 54 -10.30 -4.46 -7.94
CA SER A 54 -10.45 -5.69 -7.18
C SER A 54 -10.84 -5.43 -5.72
N VAL A 55 -10.29 -4.38 -5.09
CA VAL A 55 -10.66 -3.95 -3.73
C VAL A 55 -12.11 -3.46 -3.70
N ILE A 56 -12.53 -2.68 -4.70
CA ILE A 56 -13.91 -2.19 -4.80
C ILE A 56 -14.88 -3.36 -4.94
N ASP A 57 -14.62 -4.28 -5.88
CA ASP A 57 -15.44 -5.46 -6.11
C ASP A 57 -15.51 -6.36 -4.86
N LEU A 58 -14.40 -6.48 -4.13
CA LEU A 58 -14.37 -7.23 -2.87
C LEU A 58 -15.19 -6.53 -1.78
N ALA A 59 -15.01 -5.23 -1.60
CA ALA A 59 -15.76 -4.46 -0.61
C ALA A 59 -17.27 -4.54 -0.87
N LEU A 60 -17.70 -4.43 -2.14
CA LEU A 60 -19.11 -4.55 -2.49
C LEU A 60 -19.67 -5.96 -2.23
N ARG A 61 -18.89 -7.01 -2.52
CA ARG A 61 -19.29 -8.40 -2.23
C ARG A 61 -19.38 -8.72 -0.73
N LEU A 62 -18.57 -8.03 0.08
CA LEU A 62 -18.59 -8.12 1.54
C LEU A 62 -19.60 -7.14 2.18
N GLU A 63 -20.49 -6.54 1.39
CA GLU A 63 -21.53 -5.60 1.86
C GLU A 63 -20.96 -4.31 2.47
N CYS A 64 -19.98 -3.71 1.78
CA CYS A 64 -19.38 -2.40 2.08
C CYS A 64 -18.71 -2.28 3.47
N PRO A 65 -17.70 -3.11 3.77
CA PRO A 65 -16.91 -2.95 4.98
C PRO A 65 -16.12 -1.62 4.96
N LEU A 66 -15.78 -1.13 6.14
CA LEU A 66 -14.86 -0.02 6.32
C LEU A 66 -13.49 -0.38 5.74
N LEU A 67 -12.88 0.50 4.95
CA LEU A 67 -11.56 0.25 4.38
C LEU A 67 -10.47 0.81 5.30
N MET A 68 -9.46 0.00 5.62
CA MET A 68 -8.34 0.42 6.46
C MET A 68 -7.02 -0.04 5.86
N ALA A 69 -6.09 0.90 5.66
CA ALA A 69 -4.81 0.61 5.03
C ALA A 69 -3.81 -0.04 6.00
N ILE A 70 -3.10 -1.06 5.54
CA ILE A 70 -1.91 -1.57 6.19
C ILE A 70 -0.68 -0.88 5.59
N GLY A 71 -0.09 0.03 6.36
CA GLY A 71 1.13 0.76 5.96
C GLY A 71 0.91 1.79 4.85
N ALA A 72 2.01 2.43 4.43
CA ALA A 72 1.97 3.52 3.45
C ALA A 72 1.53 3.06 2.06
N ASP A 73 1.92 1.86 1.64
CA ASP A 73 1.53 1.31 0.34
C ASP A 73 0.05 0.93 0.28
N GLY A 74 -0.50 0.39 1.38
CA GLY A 74 -1.94 0.24 1.56
C GLY A 74 -2.68 1.58 1.39
N GLN A 75 -2.13 2.65 1.96
CA GLN A 75 -2.71 4.00 1.84
C GLN A 75 -2.71 4.49 0.39
N ARG A 76 -1.64 4.23 -0.37
CA ARG A 76 -1.56 4.57 -1.80
C ARG A 76 -2.63 3.83 -2.61
N LEU A 77 -2.82 2.53 -2.33
CA LEU A 77 -3.87 1.74 -2.97
C LEU A 77 -5.27 2.25 -2.61
N LEU A 78 -5.51 2.60 -1.34
CA LEU A 78 -6.79 3.19 -0.93
C LEU A 78 -7.05 4.55 -1.59
N GLY A 79 -6.03 5.39 -1.78
CA GLY A 79 -6.16 6.62 -2.56
C GLY A 79 -6.61 6.35 -4.00
N ALA A 80 -6.09 5.30 -4.63
CA ALA A 80 -6.56 4.88 -5.95
C ALA A 80 -8.01 4.37 -5.93
N VAL A 81 -8.39 3.62 -4.89
CA VAL A 81 -9.77 3.17 -4.67
C VAL A 81 -10.71 4.37 -4.52
N GLU A 82 -10.35 5.38 -3.75
CA GLU A 82 -11.15 6.59 -3.53
C GLU A 82 -11.48 7.31 -4.84
N LEU A 83 -10.44 7.53 -5.65
CA LEU A 83 -10.58 8.17 -6.96
C LEU A 83 -11.48 7.36 -7.90
N ARG A 84 -11.41 6.02 -7.82
CA ARG A 84 -12.18 5.10 -8.66
C ARG A 84 -13.64 4.96 -8.22
N CYS A 85 -13.89 4.92 -6.92
CA CYS A 85 -15.23 4.74 -6.35
C CYS A 85 -15.96 6.06 -6.08
N GLN A 86 -15.31 7.21 -6.30
CA GLN A 86 -15.86 8.54 -6.04
C GLN A 86 -16.30 8.72 -4.57
N GLY A 87 -15.53 8.18 -3.63
CA GLY A 87 -15.81 8.28 -2.20
C GLY A 87 -17.00 7.45 -1.70
N LYS A 88 -17.53 6.53 -2.51
CA LYS A 88 -18.65 5.64 -2.10
C LYS A 88 -18.28 4.60 -1.06
N LEU A 89 -16.99 4.32 -0.91
CA LEU A 89 -16.46 3.42 0.11
C LEU A 89 -15.79 4.25 1.20
N GLU A 90 -16.18 3.98 2.45
CA GLU A 90 -15.68 4.70 3.61
C GLU A 90 -14.30 4.17 4.00
N GLN A 91 -13.33 5.08 4.15
CA GLN A 91 -12.00 4.77 4.65
C GLN A 91 -11.85 5.28 6.08
N VAL A 92 -11.16 4.50 6.92
CA VAL A 92 -10.94 4.81 8.33
C VAL A 92 -9.48 4.67 8.72
N GLY A 93 -9.06 5.53 9.65
CA GLY A 93 -7.71 5.49 10.21
C GLY A 93 -7.61 4.60 11.46
N TRP A 94 -6.38 4.34 11.87
CA TRP A 94 -6.03 3.53 13.05
C TRP A 94 -6.40 4.16 14.40
N HIS A 95 -6.96 5.37 14.40
CA HIS A 95 -7.43 6.08 15.60
C HIS A 95 -8.96 6.19 15.66
N THR A 96 -9.65 5.63 14.68
CA THR A 96 -11.12 5.67 14.59
C THR A 96 -11.71 4.46 15.28
N SER A 97 -12.70 4.68 16.16
CA SER A 97 -13.50 3.59 16.73
C SER A 97 -14.36 2.96 15.64
N LEU A 98 -14.38 1.63 15.58
CA LEU A 98 -15.10 0.87 14.56
C LEU A 98 -16.50 0.43 15.01
N ALA A 99 -16.80 0.51 16.32
CA ALA A 99 -18.15 0.34 16.89
C ALA A 99 -18.93 -0.89 16.37
N GLY A 100 -18.27 -2.04 16.23
CA GLY A 100 -18.84 -3.30 15.76
C GLY A 100 -18.95 -3.44 14.25
N ARG A 101 -18.52 -2.45 13.47
CA ARG A 101 -18.57 -2.49 12.00
C ARG A 101 -17.53 -3.44 11.43
N ASP A 102 -17.87 -4.05 10.30
CA ASP A 102 -16.96 -4.91 9.55
C ASP A 102 -15.92 -4.05 8.83
N VAL A 103 -14.68 -4.53 8.80
CA VAL A 103 -13.54 -3.83 8.21
C VAL A 103 -12.83 -4.72 7.21
N LEU A 104 -12.38 -4.13 6.11
CA LEU A 104 -11.50 -4.73 5.13
C LEU A 104 -10.13 -4.06 5.23
N LEU A 105 -9.16 -4.83 5.70
CA LEU A 105 -7.75 -4.44 5.71
C LEU A 105 -7.17 -4.55 4.31
N VAL A 106 -6.55 -3.47 3.85
CA VAL A 106 -5.96 -3.38 2.50
C VAL A 106 -4.45 -3.25 2.63
N GLY A 107 -3.76 -4.35 2.32
CA GLY A 107 -2.31 -4.41 2.22
C GLY A 107 -1.84 -4.42 0.77
N VAL A 108 -0.56 -4.15 0.57
CA VAL A 108 0.13 -4.24 -0.73
C VAL A 108 1.34 -5.15 -0.61
N ALA A 109 2.10 -5.29 -1.70
CA ALA A 109 3.23 -6.16 -1.80
C ALA A 109 4.25 -5.96 -0.67
N GLY A 110 4.66 -7.06 -0.03
CA GLY A 110 5.61 -7.04 1.09
C GLY A 110 4.97 -6.98 2.50
N VAL A 111 3.64 -6.89 2.62
CA VAL A 111 2.96 -7.12 3.89
C VAL A 111 3.00 -8.61 4.23
N SER A 112 3.71 -8.97 5.30
CA SER A 112 3.75 -10.37 5.77
C SER A 112 2.43 -10.80 6.40
N GLY A 113 2.14 -12.10 6.41
CA GLY A 113 0.98 -12.65 7.10
C GLY A 113 0.90 -12.28 8.60
N ASN A 114 2.06 -12.13 9.26
CA ASN A 114 2.13 -11.63 10.63
C ASN A 114 1.71 -10.16 10.72
N GLY A 115 2.11 -9.33 9.75
CA GLY A 115 1.68 -7.94 9.64
C GLY A 115 0.16 -7.83 9.49
N VAL A 116 -0.45 -8.68 8.65
CA VAL A 116 -1.92 -8.73 8.53
C VAL A 116 -2.58 -9.18 9.83
N SER A 117 -2.02 -10.17 10.52
CA SER A 117 -2.58 -10.66 11.79
C SER A 117 -2.49 -9.61 12.90
N ALA A 118 -1.38 -8.86 12.97
CA ALA A 118 -1.22 -7.75 13.89
C ALA A 118 -2.22 -6.62 13.60
N ALA A 119 -2.39 -6.27 12.32
CA ALA A 119 -3.39 -5.31 11.87
C ALA A 119 -4.82 -5.76 12.23
N ALA A 120 -5.12 -7.05 12.09
CA ALA A 120 -6.42 -7.61 12.45
C ALA A 120 -6.69 -7.54 13.96
N MET A 121 -5.71 -7.88 14.80
CA MET A 121 -5.83 -7.70 16.24
C MET A 121 -6.05 -6.24 16.62
N ALA A 122 -5.32 -5.31 15.98
CA ALA A 122 -5.48 -3.89 16.22
C ALA A 122 -6.89 -3.41 15.84
N ALA A 123 -7.41 -3.83 14.67
CA ALA A 123 -8.77 -3.50 14.25
C ALA A 123 -9.83 -4.07 15.22
N ARG A 124 -9.68 -5.30 15.70
CA ARG A 124 -10.57 -5.87 16.73
C ARG A 124 -10.51 -5.07 18.03
N ARG A 125 -9.33 -4.59 18.46
CA ARG A 125 -9.19 -3.71 19.64
C ARG A 125 -9.86 -2.35 19.45
N LEU A 126 -9.94 -1.85 18.21
CA LEU A 126 -10.72 -0.66 17.85
C LEU A 126 -12.23 -0.94 17.77
N GLY A 127 -12.65 -2.19 18.02
CA GLY A 127 -14.04 -2.61 18.06
C GLY A 127 -14.57 -3.13 16.73
N ALA A 128 -13.74 -3.61 15.80
CA ALA A 128 -14.24 -4.26 14.58
C ALA A 128 -15.13 -5.48 14.90
N GLY A 129 -16.23 -5.64 14.17
CA GLY A 129 -17.09 -6.82 14.22
C GLY A 129 -16.41 -8.01 13.54
N LYS A 130 -16.36 -7.97 12.20
CA LYS A 130 -15.52 -8.85 11.39
C LYS A 130 -14.34 -8.09 10.78
N VAL A 131 -13.24 -8.81 10.59
CA VAL A 131 -12.02 -8.34 9.96
C VAL A 131 -11.70 -9.21 8.76
N HIS A 132 -11.86 -8.63 7.59
CA HIS A 132 -11.43 -9.18 6.32
C HIS A 132 -10.08 -8.58 5.93
N ALA A 133 -9.32 -9.27 5.08
CA ALA A 133 -8.08 -8.72 4.56
C ALA A 133 -7.87 -9.05 3.08
N CYS A 134 -7.14 -8.19 2.39
CA CYS A 134 -6.71 -8.44 1.02
C CYS A 134 -5.31 -7.88 0.75
N SER A 135 -4.60 -8.54 -0.16
CA SER A 135 -3.29 -8.12 -0.64
C SER A 135 -2.99 -8.76 -2.00
N PRO A 136 -2.21 -8.12 -2.89
CA PRO A 136 -1.82 -8.70 -4.17
C PRO A 136 -0.81 -9.85 -4.06
N ASP A 137 0.00 -9.91 -2.99
CA ASP A 137 1.09 -10.90 -2.89
C ASP A 137 1.32 -11.50 -1.50
N ALA A 138 0.50 -11.16 -0.49
CA ALA A 138 0.80 -11.61 0.86
C ALA A 138 0.72 -13.14 0.97
N GLU A 139 1.82 -13.72 1.45
CA GLU A 139 1.86 -15.12 1.85
C GLU A 139 1.14 -15.27 3.19
N MET A 140 0.01 -15.98 3.14
CA MET A 140 -0.82 -16.25 4.29
C MET A 140 -0.72 -17.71 4.70
N SER A 141 -0.28 -17.95 5.94
CA SER A 141 -0.19 -19.28 6.54
C SER A 141 -1.48 -19.64 7.27
N GLU A 142 -1.78 -20.93 7.40
CA GLU A 142 -2.90 -21.41 8.25
C GLU A 142 -2.75 -20.90 9.69
N GLY A 143 -3.85 -20.42 10.30
CA GLY A 143 -3.89 -19.94 11.69
C GLY A 143 -4.00 -18.43 11.89
N GLN A 144 -4.32 -17.65 10.85
CA GLN A 144 -4.40 -16.19 10.93
C GLN A 144 -5.73 -15.68 11.51
N LEU A 145 -5.68 -14.52 12.17
CA LEU A 145 -6.77 -13.95 12.98
C LEU A 145 -7.82 -13.12 12.20
N VAL A 146 -7.83 -13.27 10.87
CA VAL A 146 -8.81 -12.64 9.98
C VAL A 146 -9.97 -13.59 9.70
N ASP A 147 -11.17 -13.05 9.54
CA ASP A 147 -12.37 -13.85 9.26
C ASP A 147 -12.40 -14.30 7.79
N SER A 148 -11.77 -13.53 6.89
CA SER A 148 -11.42 -14.02 5.56
C SER A 148 -10.23 -13.26 4.96
N PHE A 149 -9.52 -13.91 4.04
CA PHE A 149 -8.46 -13.31 3.25
C PHE A 149 -8.69 -13.52 1.75
N THR A 150 -8.40 -12.49 0.96
CA THR A 150 -8.50 -12.56 -0.51
C THR A 150 -7.23 -12.04 -1.17
N LEU A 151 -6.61 -12.86 -2.02
CA LEU A 151 -5.56 -12.40 -2.91
C LEU A 151 -6.15 -11.53 -4.03
N LEU A 152 -5.60 -10.33 -4.20
CA LEU A 152 -6.01 -9.43 -5.28
C LEU A 152 -5.37 -9.92 -6.58
N SER A 153 -6.17 -10.46 -7.49
CA SER A 153 -5.69 -10.89 -8.79
C SER A 153 -5.37 -9.68 -9.67
N GLY A 154 -4.13 -9.58 -10.18
CA GLY A 154 -3.75 -8.58 -11.19
C GLY A 154 -4.36 -8.80 -12.59
N ARG A 155 -5.39 -9.66 -12.70
CA ARG A 155 -6.16 -9.82 -13.94
C ARG A 155 -7.34 -8.87 -13.90
N ALA A 156 -7.38 -7.94 -14.84
CA ALA A 156 -8.57 -7.15 -15.11
C ALA A 156 -9.77 -8.10 -15.25
N SER A 157 -10.76 -7.93 -14.36
CA SER A 157 -12.06 -8.54 -14.53
C SER A 157 -12.56 -8.10 -15.92
N SER A 158 -12.69 -9.07 -16.82
CA SER A 158 -13.31 -8.85 -18.11
C SER A 158 -14.78 -8.55 -17.83
N VAL A 159 -15.09 -7.25 -17.74
CA VAL A 159 -16.46 -6.77 -17.70
C VAL A 159 -17.15 -7.28 -18.96
N LYS A 160 -17.92 -8.36 -18.79
CA LYS A 160 -18.87 -8.84 -19.79
C LYS A 160 -19.83 -7.68 -20.01
N ARG A 161 -19.59 -6.90 -21.07
CA ARG A 161 -20.56 -5.91 -21.56
C ARG A 161 -21.88 -6.65 -21.75
N ARG A 162 -22.87 -6.38 -20.90
CA ARG A 162 -24.26 -6.71 -21.20
C ARG A 162 -24.57 -6.02 -22.53
N ARG A 163 -24.78 -6.81 -23.57
CA ARG A 163 -25.49 -6.35 -24.77
C ARG A 163 -26.88 -5.93 -24.30
N THR A 164 -27.14 -4.64 -24.32
CA THR A 164 -28.49 -4.08 -24.33
C THR A 164 -28.99 -4.12 -25.75
N ALA A 165 -30.22 -4.64 -25.89
CA ALA A 165 -31.05 -4.80 -27.08
C ALA A 165 -30.61 -5.88 -28.08
#